data_AF-A0A3D1RW94-F1
#
_entry.id   AF-A0A3D1RW94-F1
#
_cell.length_a   1.000
_cell.length_b   1.000
_cell.length_c   1.000
_cell.angle_alpha   90.00
_cell.angle_beta   90.00
_cell.angle_gamma   90.00
#
_symmetry.space_group_name_H-M   'P 1'
#
loop_
_entity.id
_entity.type
_entity.pdbx_description
1 polymer ?
#
loop_
_entity_poly.entity_id
_entity_poly.type
_entity_poly.pdbx_seq_one_letter_code
_entity_poly.pdbx_strand_id
1 'polypeptide(L)' 'GSVKDFEAFATQTGNELLDSSEVDGEFHFLMKKTL' A
#
# COMPACT_ATOMS: atom_id res chain seq x y z
N GLY A 1 10.28 0.65 5.87
CA GLY A 1 10.74 0.23 4.53
C GLY A 1 9.51 0.22 3.66
N SER A 2 9.56 0.81 2.46
CA SER A 2 8.39 1.38 1.76
C SER A 2 7.11 0.52 1.81
N VAL A 3 7.20 -0.80 1.59
CA VAL A 3 6.05 -1.71 1.68
C VAL A 3 5.41 -1.74 3.08
N LYS A 4 6.20 -1.90 4.15
CA LYS A 4 5.70 -1.92 5.54
C LYS A 4 5.09 -0.59 5.96
N ASP A 5 5.63 0.52 5.42
CA ASP A 5 5.13 1.85 5.74
C ASP A 5 3.76 2.08 5.07
N PHE A 6 3.57 1.57 3.84
CA PHE A 6 2.28 1.61 3.13
C PHE A 6 1.24 0.65 3.71
N GLU A 7 1.64 -0.52 4.21
CA GLU A 7 0.75 -1.44 4.93
C GLU A 7 0.20 -0.79 6.22
N ALA A 8 1.08 -0.10 6.97
CA ALA A 8 0.67 0.67 8.15
C ALA A 8 -0.24 1.85 7.79
N PHE A 9 0.04 2.57 6.70
CA PHE A 9 -0.81 3.64 6.19
C PHE A 9 -2.21 3.15 5.84
N ALA A 10 -2.32 2.04 5.10
CA ALA A 10 -3.61 1.46 4.73
C ALA A 10 -4.44 1.15 5.98
N THR A 11 -3.82 0.46 6.94
CA THR A 11 -4.45 0.11 8.22
C THR A 11 -4.93 1.34 9.00
N GLN A 12 -4.07 2.36 9.16
CA GLN A 12 -4.41 3.58 9.92
C GLN A 12 -5.50 4.42 9.28
N THR A 13 -5.64 4.36 7.95
CA THR A 13 -6.64 5.12 7.20
C THR A 13 -7.93 4.33 6.95
N GLY A 14 -8.03 3.09 7.45
CA GLY A 14 -9.18 2.22 7.24
C GLY A 14 -9.25 1.60 5.84
N ASN A 15 -8.16 1.68 5.06
CA ASN A 15 -8.05 1.09 3.74
C ASN A 15 -7.34 -0.27 3.80
N GLU A 16 -7.45 -1.03 2.73
CA GLU A 16 -6.80 -2.34 2.59
C GLU A 16 -5.74 -2.26 1.48
N LEU A 17 -4.51 -2.68 1.78
CA LEU A 17 -3.45 -2.82 0.77
C LEU A 17 -3.61 -4.20 0.11
N LEU A 18 -3.93 -4.22 -1.18
CA LEU A 18 -4.16 -5.44 -1.94
C LEU A 18 -2.91 -5.98 -2.61
N ASP A 19 -2.04 -5.08 -3.10
CA ASP A 19 -0.82 -5.46 -3.80
C ASP A 19 0.25 -4.38 -3.66
N SER A 20 1.51 -4.81 -3.72
CA SER A 20 2.68 -3.94 -3.74
C SER A 20 3.74 -4.51 -4.67
N SER A 21 4.20 -3.72 -5.64
CA SER A 21 5.27 -4.11 -6.55
C SER A 21 6.28 -2.99 -6.74
N GLU A 22 7.50 -3.35 -7.10
CA GLU A 22 8.55 -2.41 -7.52
C GLU A 22 8.92 -2.73 -8.97
N VAL A 23 8.81 -1.73 -9.85
CA VAL A 23 9.14 -1.86 -11.27
C VAL A 23 10.02 -0.69 -11.65
N ASP A 24 11.22 -0.97 -12.16
CA ASP A 24 12.20 0.05 -12.58
C ASP A 24 12.50 1.12 -11.51
N GLY A 25 12.46 0.74 -10.23
CA GLY A 25 12.68 1.65 -9.09
C GLY A 25 11.45 2.46 -8.66
N GLU A 26 10.29 2.24 -9.28
CA GLU A 26 9.02 2.85 -8.89
C GLU A 26 8.15 1.89 -8.07
N PHE A 27 7.68 2.37 -6.92
CA PHE A 27 6.77 1.63 -6.07
C PHE A 27 5.32 1.82 -6.49
N HIS A 28 4.65 0.71 -6.78
CA HIS A 28 3.23 0.66 -7.12
C HIS A 28 2.47 -0.01 -5.98
N PHE A 29 1.39 0.64 -5.51
CA PHE A 29 0.54 0.14 -4.44
C PHE A 29 -0.92 0.13 -4.89
N LEU A 30 -1.55 -1.03 -4.85
CA LEU A 30 -2.98 -1.18 -5.10
C LEU A 30 -3.73 -1.14 -3.78
N MET A 31 -4.53 -0.10 -3.56
CA MET A 31 -5.35 0.02 -2.36
C MET A 31 -6.84 -0.08 -2.67
N LYS A 32 -7.54 -0.79 -1.78
CA LYS A 32 -9.00 -0.83 -1.75
C LYS A 32 -9.50 0.15 -0.71
N LYS A 33 -10.37 1.05 -1.16
CA LYS A 33 -11.08 1.97 -0.28
C LYS A 33 -12.16 1.20 0.46
N THR A 34 -12.04 1.14 1.78
CA THR A 34 -13.09 0.61 2.65
C THR A 34 -13.78 1.80 3.30
N LEU A 35 -15.09 1.92 3.12
CA LEU A 35 -15.93 2.93 3.77
C LEU A 35 -16.40 2.41 5.13
#